data_AF-A0A2V5GVN0-F1
#
_entry.id   AF-A0A2V5GVN0-F1
#
_cell.length_a   1.000
_cell.length_b   1.000
_cell.length_c   1.000
_cell.angle_alpha   90.00
_cell.angle_beta   90.00
_cell.angle_gamma   90.00
#
_symmetry.space_group_name_H-M   'P 1'
#
loop_
_entity.id
_entity.type
_entity.pdbx_description
1 polymer ?
#
loop_
_entity_poly.entity_id
_entity_poly.type
_entity_poly.pdbx_seq_one_letter_code
_entity_poly.pdbx_strand_id
1 'polypeptide(L)'
;MTAAETIRVSQKDGSTLRLEFATIDDLNEITDLWYNAFSPGMLFLWPDTPGVRQWWNDANRHDMLHKPNAKYLKVVDTAQNGRIVAYAKWSLETAEERGRRWPAWHSEMDPALMDKFLGHLETNRTMAVAGAPKNFYLDMLATHSDYRKRGAARLLLEWGCEVGDEENAHIYIDASTDGQPVYQRFGFVSKNDPTVDPFEVAAMVRQPGWKSV
;
A
#
# COMPACT_ATOMS: atom_id res chain seq x y z
N MET A 1 21.65 2.46 -10.88
CA MET A 1 20.73 2.36 -9.72
C MET A 1 19.33 2.54 -10.26
N THR A 2 18.41 1.60 -10.00
CA THR A 2 17.02 1.72 -10.44
C THR A 2 16.31 2.80 -9.61
N ALA A 3 15.25 3.41 -10.17
CA ALA A 3 14.47 4.46 -9.51
C ALA A 3 14.02 4.05 -8.09
N ALA A 4 13.65 2.77 -7.97
CA ALA A 4 13.11 2.15 -6.78
C ALA A 4 14.10 1.92 -5.60
N GLU A 5 15.41 2.15 -5.77
CA GLU A 5 16.39 1.95 -4.68
C GLU A 5 16.75 3.25 -3.94
N THR A 6 16.19 4.39 -4.36
CA THR A 6 16.52 5.69 -3.79
C THR A 6 15.26 6.48 -3.48
N ILE A 7 15.29 7.25 -2.39
CA ILE A 7 14.25 8.24 -2.10
C ILE A 7 14.71 9.59 -2.64
N ARG A 8 14.00 10.10 -3.65
CA ARG A 8 14.24 11.43 -4.26
C ARG A 8 13.18 12.46 -3.91
N VAL A 9 12.08 12.01 -3.30
CA VAL A 9 10.97 12.85 -2.84
C VAL A 9 11.48 13.93 -1.90
N SER A 10 11.23 15.18 -2.28
CA SER A 10 11.63 16.35 -1.50
C SER A 10 10.97 16.37 -0.13
N GLN A 11 11.80 16.48 0.91
CA GLN A 11 11.36 16.61 2.30
C GLN A 11 11.32 18.09 2.65
N LYS A 12 10.14 18.59 3.04
CA LYS A 12 9.95 20.02 3.33
C LYS A 12 10.80 20.48 4.52
N ASP A 13 11.56 21.55 4.35
CA ASP A 13 12.30 22.20 5.44
C ASP A 13 11.36 22.59 6.59
N GLY A 14 11.78 22.28 7.82
CA GLY A 14 10.98 22.48 9.04
C GLY A 14 9.87 21.46 9.29
N SER A 15 9.58 20.54 8.35
CA SER A 15 8.78 19.35 8.66
C SER A 15 9.56 18.41 9.58
N THR A 16 8.86 17.73 10.49
CA THR A 16 9.44 16.65 11.31
C THR A 16 9.26 15.27 10.66
N LEU A 17 8.41 15.19 9.63
CA LEU A 17 8.15 13.95 8.90
C LEU A 17 9.30 13.61 7.95
N ARG A 18 9.80 12.38 8.00
CA ARG A 18 10.85 11.88 7.09
C ARG A 18 10.43 10.57 6.46
N LEU A 19 10.54 10.49 5.13
CA LEU A 19 10.32 9.26 4.36
C LEU A 19 11.60 8.41 4.37
N GLU A 20 11.47 7.14 4.66
CA GLU A 20 12.55 6.16 4.72
C GLU A 20 12.10 4.82 4.12
N PHE A 21 13.06 3.99 3.71
CA PHE A 21 12.78 2.58 3.48
C PHE A 21 12.59 1.88 4.83
N ALA A 22 11.57 1.03 4.92
CA ALA A 22 11.36 0.21 6.10
C ALA A 22 12.32 -0.99 6.10
N THR A 23 12.62 -1.47 7.31
CA THR A 23 13.47 -2.62 7.59
C THR A 23 12.67 -3.69 8.32
N ILE A 24 13.24 -4.88 8.46
CA ILE A 24 12.62 -5.98 9.20
C ILE A 24 12.40 -5.67 10.69
N ASP A 25 13.15 -4.72 11.25
CA ASP A 25 13.02 -4.30 12.66
C ASP A 25 11.78 -3.42 12.88
N ASP A 26 11.24 -2.83 11.80
CA ASP A 26 10.06 -1.96 11.84
C ASP A 26 8.73 -2.74 11.86
N LEU A 27 8.76 -4.06 11.64
CA LEU A 27 7.56 -4.85 11.34
C LEU A 27 6.50 -4.84 12.45
N ASN A 28 6.94 -4.90 13.72
CA ASN A 28 6.00 -4.84 14.85
C ASN A 28 5.24 -3.50 14.86
N GLU A 29 5.96 -2.38 14.72
CA GLU A 29 5.35 -1.05 14.73
C GLU A 29 4.50 -0.79 13.46
N ILE A 30 4.91 -1.33 12.31
CA ILE A 30 4.10 -1.32 11.08
C ILE A 30 2.78 -2.07 11.28
N THR A 31 2.82 -3.21 11.96
CA THR A 31 1.63 -4.01 12.27
C THR A 31 0.71 -3.28 13.25
N ASP A 32 1.26 -2.68 14.30
CA ASP A 32 0.51 -1.80 15.21
C ASP A 32 -0.17 -0.64 14.46
N LEU A 33 0.56 -0.02 13.55
CA LEU A 33 0.05 1.05 12.69
C LEU A 33 -1.05 0.57 11.74
N TRP A 34 -0.94 -0.64 11.18
CA TRP A 34 -1.98 -1.24 10.35
C TRP A 34 -3.28 -1.39 11.15
N TYR A 35 -3.22 -2.00 12.34
CA TYR A 35 -4.40 -2.12 13.19
C TYR A 35 -4.95 -0.76 13.63
N ASN A 36 -4.12 0.24 13.87
CA ASN A 36 -4.60 1.61 14.13
C ASN A 36 -5.37 2.20 12.93
N ALA A 37 -4.86 1.99 11.72
CA ALA A 37 -5.41 2.62 10.52
C ALA A 37 -6.67 1.93 9.98
N PHE A 38 -6.74 0.61 10.09
CA PHE A 38 -7.78 -0.23 9.46
C PHE A 38 -8.82 -0.80 10.44
N SER A 39 -8.70 -0.55 11.74
CA SER A 39 -9.71 -0.95 12.72
C SER A 39 -10.85 0.07 12.84
N PRO A 40 -12.10 -0.39 13.07
CA PRO A 40 -12.52 -1.79 13.12
C PRO A 40 -12.79 -2.41 11.73
N GLY A 41 -12.68 -1.62 10.65
CA GLY A 41 -13.20 -1.96 9.32
C GLY A 41 -12.65 -3.22 8.67
N MET A 42 -11.42 -3.64 8.99
CA MET A 42 -10.79 -4.85 8.41
C MET A 42 -10.70 -6.03 9.39
N LEU A 43 -11.19 -5.90 10.63
CA LEU A 43 -11.06 -6.94 11.65
C LEU A 43 -11.82 -8.23 11.33
N PHE A 44 -12.83 -8.16 10.46
CA PHE A 44 -13.58 -9.32 10.00
C PHE A 44 -12.77 -10.22 9.04
N LEU A 45 -11.74 -9.68 8.39
CA LEU A 45 -10.79 -10.42 7.55
C LEU A 45 -9.52 -10.78 8.32
N TRP A 46 -8.95 -9.79 9.02
CA TRP A 46 -7.74 -9.95 9.83
C TRP A 46 -8.02 -9.54 11.29
N PRO A 47 -8.48 -10.48 12.14
CA PRO A 47 -8.70 -10.22 13.55
C PRO A 47 -7.46 -9.68 14.26
N ASP A 48 -7.65 -8.84 15.27
CA ASP A 48 -6.56 -8.28 16.08
C ASP A 48 -6.16 -9.23 17.21
N THR A 49 -5.54 -10.36 16.85
CA THR A 49 -5.03 -11.36 17.79
C THR A 49 -3.50 -11.44 17.72
N PRO A 50 -2.82 -11.92 18.78
CA PRO A 50 -1.38 -12.17 18.72
C PRO A 50 -0.95 -13.07 17.56
N GLY A 51 -1.77 -14.09 17.22
CA GLY A 51 -1.49 -15.02 16.13
C GLY A 51 -1.55 -14.35 14.74
N VAL A 52 -2.58 -13.55 14.49
CA VAL A 52 -2.72 -12.82 13.21
C VAL A 52 -1.68 -11.69 13.09
N ARG A 53 -1.32 -11.03 14.20
CA ARG A 53 -0.20 -10.07 14.24
C ARG A 53 1.14 -10.73 13.88
N GLN A 54 1.42 -11.91 14.45
CA GLN A 54 2.60 -12.67 14.10
C GLN A 54 2.58 -13.08 12.62
N TRP A 55 1.43 -13.53 12.11
CA TRP A 55 1.26 -13.85 10.70
C TRP A 55 1.56 -12.66 9.78
N TRP A 56 1.11 -11.45 10.12
CA TRP A 56 1.44 -10.21 9.37
C TRP A 56 2.95 -9.95 9.34
N ASN A 57 3.59 -10.05 10.50
CA ASN A 57 5.04 -9.88 10.62
C ASN A 57 5.80 -10.91 9.78
N ASP A 58 5.42 -12.18 9.84
CA ASP A 58 6.09 -13.26 9.11
C ASP A 58 5.89 -13.12 7.59
N ALA A 59 4.67 -12.77 7.15
CA ALA A 59 4.37 -12.52 5.75
C ALA A 59 5.18 -11.35 5.18
N ASN A 60 5.20 -10.21 5.88
CA ASN A 60 5.95 -9.03 5.46
C ASN A 60 7.47 -9.24 5.55
N ARG A 61 7.96 -9.95 6.57
CA ARG A 61 9.37 -10.36 6.67
C ARG A 61 9.78 -11.21 5.49
N HIS A 62 8.98 -12.20 5.11
CA HIS A 62 9.24 -13.05 3.96
C HIS A 62 9.35 -12.22 2.68
N ASP A 63 8.39 -11.32 2.44
CA ASP A 63 8.43 -10.43 1.28
C ASP A 63 9.70 -9.55 1.27
N MET A 64 10.05 -8.91 2.39
CA MET A 64 11.26 -8.07 2.50
C MET A 64 12.56 -8.83 2.23
N LEU A 65 12.63 -10.12 2.58
CA LEU A 65 13.83 -10.93 2.41
C LEU A 65 13.95 -11.60 1.04
N HIS A 66 12.81 -11.85 0.37
CA HIS A 66 12.76 -12.74 -0.80
C HIS A 66 12.16 -12.11 -2.05
N LYS A 67 11.51 -10.94 -1.94
CA LYS A 67 10.88 -10.24 -3.06
C LYS A 67 11.49 -8.85 -3.22
N PRO A 68 12.60 -8.70 -3.97
CA PRO A 68 13.34 -7.43 -4.07
C PRO A 68 12.52 -6.28 -4.69
N ASN A 69 11.46 -6.60 -5.44
CA ASN A 69 10.53 -5.64 -6.04
C ASN A 69 9.34 -5.29 -5.14
N ALA A 70 9.21 -5.94 -3.97
CA ALA A 70 8.32 -5.50 -2.92
C ALA A 70 9.03 -4.43 -2.07
N LYS A 71 8.61 -3.17 -2.21
CA LYS A 71 9.23 -2.04 -1.51
C LYS A 71 8.34 -1.58 -0.37
N TYR A 72 8.91 -1.58 0.82
CA TYR A 72 8.26 -1.08 2.02
C TYR A 72 8.87 0.28 2.37
N LEU A 73 8.01 1.28 2.49
CA LEU A 73 8.40 2.63 2.89
C LEU A 73 7.67 3.00 4.16
N LYS A 74 8.33 3.78 5.01
CA LYS A 74 7.79 4.32 6.25
C LYS A 74 7.96 5.83 6.27
N VAL A 75 7.06 6.51 6.96
CA VAL A 75 7.26 7.91 7.37
C VAL A 75 7.43 7.91 8.87
N VAL A 76 8.53 8.47 9.34
CA VAL A 76 8.82 8.68 10.76
C VAL A 76 8.61 10.13 11.17
N ASP A 77 8.22 10.36 12.42
CA ASP A 77 8.20 11.69 13.03
C ASP A 77 9.45 11.90 13.91
N THR A 78 10.38 12.72 13.44
CA THR A 78 11.66 12.95 14.15
C THR A 78 11.49 13.72 15.45
N ALA A 79 10.38 14.44 15.64
CA ALA A 79 10.09 15.09 16.90
C ALA A 79 9.61 14.11 17.99
N GLN A 80 9.24 12.89 17.60
CA GLN A 80 8.66 11.87 18.47
C GLN A 80 9.52 10.61 18.46
N ASN A 81 10.84 10.81 18.65
CA ASN A 81 11.84 9.74 18.72
C ASN A 81 11.83 8.77 17.52
N GLY A 82 11.45 9.26 16.32
CA GLY A 82 11.46 8.44 15.11
C GLY A 82 10.27 7.47 15.00
N ARG A 83 9.19 7.69 15.75
CA ARG A 83 7.95 6.91 15.65
C ARG A 83 7.48 6.81 14.20
N ILE A 84 7.08 5.62 13.76
CA ILE A 84 6.46 5.37 12.46
C ILE A 84 5.01 5.85 12.50
N VAL A 85 4.68 6.79 11.62
CA VAL A 85 3.37 7.45 11.57
C VAL A 85 2.60 7.15 10.28
N ALA A 86 3.26 6.63 9.27
CA ALA A 86 2.64 6.10 8.06
C ALA A 86 3.54 5.04 7.43
N TYR A 87 2.96 4.12 6.67
CA TYR A 87 3.74 3.18 5.87
C TYR A 87 3.02 2.84 4.56
N ALA A 88 3.79 2.40 3.57
CA ALA A 88 3.28 1.87 2.32
C ALA A 88 4.02 0.59 1.93
N LYS A 89 3.30 -0.31 1.26
CA LYS A 89 3.85 -1.49 0.60
C LYS A 89 3.54 -1.42 -0.89
N TRP A 90 4.60 -1.35 -1.69
CA TRP A 90 4.55 -1.30 -3.14
C TRP A 90 5.00 -2.62 -3.74
N SER A 91 4.30 -3.09 -4.76
CA SER A 91 4.74 -4.17 -5.63
C SER A 91 5.09 -3.60 -6.99
N LEU A 92 6.38 -3.60 -7.33
CA LEU A 92 6.90 -3.09 -8.59
C LEU A 92 6.97 -4.17 -9.69
N GLU A 93 6.00 -5.07 -9.65
CA GLU A 93 5.90 -6.25 -10.50
C GLU A 93 4.48 -6.31 -11.08
N THR A 94 4.39 -6.82 -12.30
CA THR A 94 3.11 -7.24 -12.87
C THR A 94 2.48 -8.33 -11.99
N ALA A 95 1.16 -8.54 -12.13
CA ALA A 95 0.47 -9.60 -11.41
C ALA A 95 1.06 -11.00 -11.68
N GLU A 96 1.57 -11.21 -12.90
CA GLU A 96 2.20 -12.46 -13.34
C GLU A 96 3.57 -12.68 -12.69
N GLU A 97 4.43 -11.67 -12.66
CA GLU A 97 5.78 -11.74 -12.07
C GLU A 97 5.75 -11.94 -10.54
N ARG A 98 4.80 -11.29 -9.86
CA ARG A 98 4.70 -11.26 -8.39
C ARG A 98 4.44 -12.62 -7.75
N GLY A 99 3.87 -13.58 -8.50
CA GLY A 99 3.47 -14.89 -7.99
C GLY A 99 2.41 -14.82 -6.88
N ARG A 100 2.39 -15.82 -5.99
CA ARG A 100 1.40 -15.86 -4.88
C ARG A 100 1.63 -14.72 -3.90
N ARG A 101 0.56 -13.95 -3.60
CA ARG A 101 0.64 -12.77 -2.74
C ARG A 101 0.80 -13.10 -1.27
N TRP A 102 0.06 -14.11 -0.82
CA TRP A 102 -0.13 -14.39 0.60
C TRP A 102 0.30 -15.81 0.97
N PRO A 103 0.88 -16.01 2.17
CA PRO A 103 1.11 -17.34 2.71
C PRO A 103 -0.22 -18.03 3.05
N ALA A 104 -0.17 -19.24 3.60
CA ALA A 104 -1.37 -19.89 4.14
C ALA A 104 -1.99 -19.03 5.25
N TRP A 105 -3.32 -18.96 5.29
CA TRP A 105 -4.08 -18.21 6.29
C TRP A 105 -3.85 -18.75 7.70
N HIS A 106 -3.80 -17.87 8.70
CA HIS A 106 -3.79 -18.29 10.10
C HIS A 106 -5.14 -18.93 10.45
N SER A 107 -5.16 -19.87 11.41
CA SER A 107 -6.38 -20.59 11.81
C SER A 107 -7.48 -19.71 12.42
N GLU A 108 -7.14 -18.48 12.80
CA GLU A 108 -8.06 -17.47 13.32
C GLU A 108 -8.69 -16.60 12.22
N MET A 109 -8.33 -16.79 10.95
CA MET A 109 -8.95 -16.12 9.80
C MET A 109 -9.96 -17.04 9.13
N ASP A 110 -10.99 -16.48 8.49
CA ASP A 110 -11.89 -17.25 7.63
C ASP A 110 -11.26 -17.40 6.23
N PRO A 111 -10.76 -18.59 5.85
CA PRO A 111 -10.07 -18.77 4.58
C PRO A 111 -11.01 -18.56 3.38
N ALA A 112 -12.30 -18.90 3.48
CA ALA A 112 -13.23 -18.77 2.38
C ALA A 112 -13.57 -17.30 2.12
N LEU A 113 -13.74 -16.52 3.19
CA LEU A 113 -13.94 -15.09 3.09
C LEU A 113 -12.68 -14.36 2.56
N MET A 114 -11.51 -14.74 3.07
CA MET A 114 -10.22 -14.21 2.61
C MET A 114 -9.99 -14.46 1.12
N ASP A 115 -10.19 -15.70 0.66
CA ASP A 115 -10.04 -16.06 -0.74
C ASP A 115 -11.05 -15.33 -1.62
N LYS A 116 -12.30 -15.16 -1.16
CA LYS A 116 -13.32 -14.39 -1.86
C LYS A 116 -12.93 -12.92 -1.99
N PHE A 117 -12.51 -12.28 -0.90
CA PHE A 117 -12.11 -10.87 -0.88
C PHE A 117 -10.92 -10.63 -1.80
N LEU A 118 -9.86 -11.42 -1.65
CA LEU A 118 -8.63 -11.24 -2.41
C LEU A 118 -8.77 -11.64 -3.87
N GLY A 119 -9.55 -12.68 -4.18
CA GLY A 119 -9.89 -13.05 -5.55
C GLY A 119 -10.64 -11.92 -6.28
N HIS A 120 -11.51 -11.20 -5.56
CA HIS A 120 -12.18 -10.01 -6.08
C HIS A 120 -11.19 -8.88 -6.38
N LEU A 121 -10.27 -8.57 -5.47
CA LEU A 121 -9.23 -7.54 -5.70
C LEU A 121 -8.32 -7.88 -6.89
N GLU A 122 -7.91 -9.15 -7.04
CA GLU A 122 -7.10 -9.57 -8.20
C GLU A 122 -7.89 -9.49 -9.52
N THR A 123 -9.20 -9.77 -9.48
CA THR A 123 -10.08 -9.60 -10.65
C THR A 123 -10.19 -8.12 -11.03
N ASN A 124 -10.43 -7.24 -10.05
CA ASN A 124 -10.49 -5.80 -10.26
C ASN A 124 -9.17 -5.27 -10.85
N ARG A 125 -8.01 -5.69 -10.30
CA ARG A 125 -6.69 -5.34 -10.85
C ARG A 125 -6.57 -5.76 -12.30
N THR A 126 -6.82 -7.03 -12.58
CA THR A 126 -6.68 -7.62 -13.93
C THR A 126 -7.50 -6.85 -14.96
N MET A 127 -8.75 -6.54 -14.63
CA MET A 127 -9.64 -5.80 -15.51
C MET A 127 -9.23 -4.33 -15.67
N ALA A 128 -8.85 -3.67 -14.57
CA ALA A 128 -8.55 -2.24 -14.56
C ALA A 128 -7.26 -1.87 -15.31
N VAL A 129 -6.26 -2.76 -15.30
CA VAL A 129 -4.98 -2.56 -16.01
C VAL A 129 -4.87 -3.38 -17.30
N ALA A 130 -5.98 -3.93 -17.78
CA ALA A 130 -6.01 -4.68 -19.03
C ALA A 130 -5.45 -3.82 -20.18
N GLY A 131 -4.47 -4.35 -20.91
CA GLY A 131 -3.78 -3.65 -21.99
C GLY A 131 -2.68 -2.70 -21.55
N ALA A 132 -2.44 -2.50 -20.25
CA ALA A 132 -1.26 -1.79 -19.77
C ALA A 132 -0.02 -2.69 -19.93
N PRO A 133 1.03 -2.26 -20.66
CA PRO A 133 2.22 -3.09 -20.88
C PRO A 133 3.02 -3.34 -19.61
N LYS A 134 2.88 -2.47 -18.60
CA LYS A 134 3.50 -2.59 -17.29
C LYS A 134 2.61 -1.91 -16.25
N ASN A 135 2.46 -2.54 -15.08
CA ASN A 135 1.74 -1.96 -13.96
C ASN A 135 2.38 -2.30 -12.62
N PHE A 136 2.35 -1.33 -11.71
CA PHE A 136 2.69 -1.45 -10.30
C PHE A 136 1.44 -1.43 -9.45
N TYR A 137 1.60 -1.81 -8.20
CA TYR A 137 0.48 -1.88 -7.26
C TYR A 137 0.87 -1.35 -5.88
N LEU A 138 0.02 -0.47 -5.34
CA LEU A 138 0.07 -0.11 -3.94
C LEU A 138 -0.78 -1.11 -3.15
N ASP A 139 -0.11 -2.08 -2.52
CA ASP A 139 -0.77 -3.13 -1.74
C ASP A 139 -1.31 -2.58 -0.42
N MET A 140 -0.57 -1.69 0.23
CA MET A 140 -0.98 -1.05 1.48
C MET A 140 -0.57 0.41 1.55
N LEU A 141 -1.46 1.23 2.10
CA LEU A 141 -1.16 2.59 2.53
C LEU A 141 -1.87 2.87 3.84
N ALA A 142 -1.11 3.08 4.91
CA ALA A 142 -1.64 3.40 6.23
C ALA A 142 -1.07 4.72 6.74
N THR A 143 -1.90 5.50 7.43
CA THR A 143 -1.45 6.65 8.21
C THR A 143 -2.14 6.59 9.56
N HIS A 144 -1.33 6.73 10.62
CA HIS A 144 -1.80 6.73 11.99
C HIS A 144 -2.88 7.80 12.14
N SER A 145 -3.98 7.46 12.79
CA SER A 145 -5.15 8.33 12.99
C SER A 145 -4.77 9.75 13.44
N ASP A 146 -3.92 9.88 14.47
CA ASP A 146 -3.43 11.17 14.98
C ASP A 146 -2.56 11.99 14.00
N TYR A 147 -2.04 11.36 12.94
CA TYR A 147 -1.11 11.94 11.97
C TYR A 147 -1.73 12.18 10.59
N ARG A 148 -3.02 11.89 10.42
CA ARG A 148 -3.75 12.17 9.18
C ARG A 148 -3.77 13.67 8.88
N LYS A 149 -3.88 14.01 7.60
CA LYS A 149 -3.90 15.40 7.09
C LYS A 149 -2.63 16.22 7.38
N ARG A 150 -1.51 15.55 7.73
CA ARG A 150 -0.19 16.18 7.93
C ARG A 150 0.81 15.92 6.79
N GLY A 151 0.37 15.25 5.72
CA GLY A 151 1.18 15.00 4.52
C GLY A 151 2.00 13.71 4.53
N ALA A 152 1.84 12.82 5.51
CA ALA A 152 2.57 11.55 5.56
C ALA A 152 2.24 10.63 4.36
N ALA A 153 0.95 10.40 4.08
CA ALA A 153 0.51 9.64 2.90
C ALA A 153 1.01 10.24 1.56
N ARG A 154 1.12 11.57 1.49
CA ARG A 154 1.63 12.27 0.29
C ARG A 154 3.06 11.82 -0.03
N LEU A 155 3.95 11.78 0.97
CA LEU A 155 5.34 11.37 0.77
C LEU A 155 5.45 9.94 0.21
N LEU A 156 4.64 9.02 0.74
CA LEU A 156 4.61 7.62 0.30
C LEU A 156 4.08 7.47 -1.13
N LEU A 157 3.05 8.25 -1.48
CA LEU A 157 2.47 8.26 -2.82
C LEU A 157 3.37 8.90 -3.86
N GLU A 158 4.02 10.03 -3.53
CA GLU A 158 4.96 10.72 -4.43
C GLU A 158 6.08 9.78 -4.87
N TRP A 159 6.68 9.04 -3.93
CA TRP A 159 7.75 8.10 -4.24
C TRP A 159 7.30 7.04 -5.27
N GLY A 160 6.17 6.38 -5.03
CA GLY A 160 5.69 5.33 -5.94
C GLY A 160 5.22 5.87 -7.29
N CYS A 161 4.66 7.09 -7.31
CA CYS A 161 4.28 7.77 -8.55
C CYS A 161 5.50 8.16 -9.39
N GLU A 162 6.55 8.71 -8.77
CA GLU A 162 7.82 9.02 -9.43
C GLU A 162 8.45 7.75 -10.04
N VAL A 163 8.49 6.65 -9.29
CA VAL A 163 8.98 5.36 -9.78
C VAL A 163 8.14 4.84 -10.95
N GLY A 164 6.81 4.93 -10.86
CA GLY A 164 5.90 4.55 -11.96
C GLY A 164 6.10 5.40 -13.21
N ASP A 165 6.32 6.70 -13.06
CA ASP A 165 6.56 7.62 -14.17
C ASP A 165 7.92 7.34 -14.85
N GLU A 166 8.99 7.14 -14.07
CA GLU A 166 10.32 6.81 -14.58
C GLU A 166 10.35 5.47 -15.34
N GLU A 167 9.56 4.49 -14.87
CA GLU A 167 9.50 3.16 -15.49
C GLU A 167 8.36 2.99 -16.51
N ASN A 168 7.66 4.07 -16.84
CA ASN A 168 6.51 4.09 -17.75
C ASN A 168 5.45 3.01 -17.39
N ALA A 169 5.20 2.84 -16.09
CA ALA A 169 4.28 1.86 -15.53
C ALA A 169 2.98 2.53 -15.09
N HIS A 170 1.85 1.89 -15.37
CA HIS A 170 0.59 2.26 -14.74
C HIS A 170 0.64 1.92 -13.25
N ILE A 171 -0.13 2.59 -12.41
CA ILE A 171 -0.24 2.27 -10.99
C ILE A 171 -1.68 1.90 -10.69
N TYR A 172 -1.87 0.72 -10.10
CA TYR A 172 -3.16 0.22 -9.63
C TYR A 172 -3.28 0.37 -8.10
N ILE A 173 -4.49 0.67 -7.62
CA ILE A 173 -4.83 0.73 -6.20
C ILE A 173 -6.27 0.25 -6.00
N ASP A 174 -6.47 -0.57 -4.97
CA ASP A 174 -7.79 -0.85 -4.39
C ASP A 174 -8.10 0.22 -3.32
N ALA A 175 -8.89 1.22 -3.68
CA ALA A 175 -9.13 2.38 -2.83
C ALA A 175 -10.41 2.23 -2.00
N SER A 176 -10.28 2.39 -0.67
CA SER A 176 -11.44 2.58 0.20
C SER A 176 -12.13 3.93 -0.11
N THR A 177 -13.39 4.05 0.30
CA THR A 177 -14.16 5.32 0.22
C THR A 177 -13.38 6.53 0.75
N ASP A 178 -12.72 6.37 1.90
CA ASP A 178 -11.92 7.44 2.52
C ASP A 178 -10.60 7.71 1.78
N GLY A 179 -10.04 6.72 1.09
CA GLY A 179 -8.79 6.82 0.35
C GLY A 179 -8.93 7.49 -1.01
N GLN A 180 -10.08 7.29 -1.69
CA GLN A 180 -10.32 7.79 -3.06
C GLN A 180 -9.95 9.28 -3.26
N PRO A 181 -10.37 10.23 -2.40
CA PRO A 181 -10.05 11.65 -2.59
C PRO A 181 -8.55 11.96 -2.49
N VAL A 182 -7.79 11.14 -1.78
CA VAL A 182 -6.32 11.26 -1.71
C VAL A 182 -5.72 10.85 -3.04
N TYR A 183 -6.09 9.67 -3.55
CA TYR A 183 -5.54 9.14 -4.80
C TYR A 183 -5.94 9.99 -6.02
N GLN A 184 -7.15 10.55 -6.07
CA GLN A 184 -7.57 11.44 -7.16
C GLN A 184 -6.63 12.65 -7.34
N ARG A 185 -6.09 13.19 -6.25
CA ARG A 185 -5.11 14.31 -6.30
C ARG A 185 -3.78 13.92 -6.93
N PHE A 186 -3.51 12.62 -7.08
CA PHE A 186 -2.34 12.06 -7.73
C PHE A 186 -2.63 11.58 -9.16
N GLY A 187 -3.83 11.85 -9.69
CA GLY A 187 -4.21 11.46 -11.05
C GLY A 187 -4.78 10.05 -11.18
N PHE A 188 -5.13 9.41 -10.07
CA PHE A 188 -5.82 8.13 -10.11
C PHE A 188 -7.29 8.31 -10.50
N VAL A 189 -7.79 7.43 -11.36
CA VAL A 189 -9.17 7.43 -11.86
C VAL A 189 -9.80 6.06 -11.59
N SER A 190 -11.03 6.05 -11.05
CA SER A 190 -11.78 4.81 -10.82
C SER A 190 -12.15 4.12 -12.13
N LYS A 191 -12.05 2.79 -12.15
CA LYS A 191 -12.41 1.91 -13.29
C LYS A 191 -13.67 1.09 -13.04
N ASN A 192 -14.20 1.13 -11.83
CA ASN A 192 -15.50 0.57 -11.44
C ASN A 192 -16.33 1.62 -10.69
N ASP A 193 -17.62 1.31 -10.51
CA ASP A 193 -18.48 2.02 -9.56
C ASP A 193 -18.37 1.32 -8.19
N PRO A 194 -17.71 1.93 -7.19
CA PRO A 194 -17.53 1.32 -5.88
C PRO A 194 -18.85 1.17 -5.11
N THR A 195 -19.91 1.90 -5.46
CA THR A 195 -21.19 1.82 -4.74
C THR A 195 -21.97 0.53 -5.01
N VAL A 196 -21.59 -0.19 -6.06
CA VAL A 196 -22.15 -1.50 -6.44
C VAL A 196 -21.10 -2.62 -6.35
N ASP A 197 -19.88 -2.30 -5.90
CA ASP A 197 -18.83 -3.28 -5.64
C ASP A 197 -19.13 -4.07 -4.35
N PRO A 198 -19.01 -5.41 -4.34
CA PRO A 198 -19.40 -6.23 -3.19
C PRO A 198 -18.59 -5.95 -1.92
N PHE A 199 -17.46 -5.25 -2.03
CA PHE A 199 -16.63 -4.85 -0.90
C PHE A 199 -16.41 -3.33 -0.84
N GLU A 200 -17.20 -2.56 -1.60
CA GLU A 200 -17.13 -1.09 -1.65
C GLU A 200 -15.75 -0.52 -2.01
N VAL A 201 -14.99 -1.27 -2.83
CA VAL A 201 -13.63 -0.88 -3.25
C VAL A 201 -13.65 -0.22 -4.62
N ALA A 202 -12.98 0.93 -4.75
CA ALA A 202 -12.72 1.56 -6.04
C ALA A 202 -11.41 1.03 -6.64
N ALA A 203 -11.51 0.36 -7.77
CA ALA A 203 -10.39 -0.09 -8.59
C ALA A 203 -9.82 1.12 -9.35
N MET A 204 -8.79 1.77 -8.80
CA MET A 204 -8.26 3.02 -9.33
C MET A 204 -6.95 2.81 -10.09
N VAL A 205 -6.80 3.51 -11.22
CA VAL A 205 -5.59 3.46 -12.06
C VAL A 205 -5.05 4.86 -12.31
N ARG A 206 -3.73 5.02 -12.18
CA ARG A 206 -2.96 6.19 -12.62
C ARG A 206 -2.10 5.81 -13.83
N GLN A 207 -2.14 6.63 -14.87
CA GLN A 207 -1.25 6.49 -16.03
C GLN A 207 0.12 7.13 -15.74
N PRO A 208 1.21 6.61 -16.32
CA PRO A 208 2.53 7.23 -16.18
C PRO A 208 2.57 8.61 -16.84
N GLY A 209 3.44 9.49 -16.33
CA GLY A 209 3.66 10.84 -16.84
C GLY A 209 2.56 11.84 -16.47
N TRP A 210 1.67 11.50 -15.53
CA TRP A 210 0.65 12.43 -15.06
C TRP A 210 1.29 13.65 -14.40
N LYS A 211 0.82 14.84 -14.79
CA LYS A 211 1.21 16.11 -14.18
C LYS A 211 0.02 16.70 -13.46
N SER A 212 0.25 17.24 -12.27
CA SER A 212 -0.76 18.03 -11.57
C SER A 212 -1.15 19.22 -12.46
N VAL A 213 -2.45 19.31 -12.76
CA VAL A 213 -3.04 20.45 -13.47
C VAL A 213 -3.12 21.65 -12.54
#